data_AF-A0A1Y3BVV5-F1
#
_entry.id   AF-A0A1Y3BVV5-F1
#
_cell.length_a   1.000
_cell.length_b   1.000
_cell.length_c   1.000
_cell.angle_alpha   90.00
_cell.angle_beta   90.00
_cell.angle_gamma   90.00
#
_symmetry.space_group_name_H-M   'P 1'
#
loop_
_entity.id
_entity.type
_entity.pdbx_description
1 polymer ?
#
loop_
_entity_poly.entity_id
_entity_poly.type
_entity_poly.pdbx_seq_one_letter_code
_entity_poly.pdbx_strand_id
1 'polypeptide(L)'
;MKPVIEAAGYAWSGGGRSVIRVDLSIDDGHTWYEANLEQETPTKGSTHTYSWTLWRIDLPLKNEQLFQGNQIQIICRAFDSSYNTQPSKSEEIWNFRGLLNNSWHRVNIRID
;
A
#
# COMPACT_ATOMS: atom_id res chain seq x y z
N MET A 1 21.25 -13.29 -5.88
CA MET A 1 19.89 -12.89 -5.48
C MET A 1 19.39 -11.88 -6.50
N LYS A 2 18.08 -11.88 -6.83
CA LYS A 2 17.51 -10.78 -7.63
C LYS A 2 17.45 -9.53 -6.74
N PRO A 3 17.75 -8.34 -7.26
CA PRO A 3 17.65 -7.12 -6.48
C PRO A 3 16.18 -6.83 -6.13
N VAL A 4 16.00 -6.28 -4.94
CA VAL A 4 14.69 -5.98 -4.37
C VAL A 4 14.68 -4.56 -3.82
N ILE A 5 13.49 -3.98 -3.72
CA ILE A 5 13.24 -2.79 -2.90
C ILE A 5 12.52 -3.27 -1.65
N GLU A 6 13.15 -3.08 -0.49
CA GLU A 6 12.49 -3.28 0.80
C GLU A 6 11.54 -2.10 1.04
N ALA A 7 10.24 -2.38 1.10
CA ALA A 7 9.21 -1.39 1.37
C ALA A 7 8.43 -1.76 2.64
N ALA A 8 8.12 -0.73 3.43
CA ALA A 8 7.35 -0.87 4.66
C ALA A 8 6.40 0.31 4.83
N GLY A 9 5.35 0.12 5.62
CA GLY A 9 4.42 1.17 5.96
C GLY A 9 3.32 0.73 6.92
N TYR A 10 2.25 1.50 6.95
CA TYR A 10 1.06 1.23 7.75
C TYR A 10 -0.19 1.23 6.87
N ALA A 11 -1.25 0.59 7.38
CA ALA A 11 -2.61 0.65 6.85
C ALA A 11 -3.60 0.66 8.01
N TRP A 12 -4.79 1.25 7.82
CA TRP A 12 -5.82 1.31 8.85
C TRP A 12 -7.19 1.54 8.21
N SER A 13 -8.25 1.02 8.84
CA SER A 13 -9.64 1.33 8.49
C SER A 13 -10.45 1.68 9.72
N GLY A 14 -11.40 2.61 9.55
CA GLY A 14 -12.27 3.07 10.62
C GLY A 14 -13.31 2.04 11.07
N GLY A 15 -13.98 2.33 12.18
CA GLY A 15 -15.05 1.46 12.72
C GLY A 15 -14.56 0.10 13.22
N GLY A 16 -13.27 -0.02 13.52
CA GLY A 16 -12.65 -1.24 14.03
C GLY A 16 -12.54 -2.38 12.99
N ARG A 17 -12.65 -2.05 11.71
CA ARG A 17 -12.45 -2.99 10.60
C ARG A 17 -10.96 -3.29 10.43
N SER A 18 -10.61 -4.57 10.41
CA SER A 18 -9.23 -5.00 10.18
C SER A 18 -8.80 -4.78 8.73
N VAL A 19 -7.53 -4.43 8.52
CA VAL A 19 -6.90 -4.53 7.20
C VAL A 19 -6.68 -6.01 6.90
N ILE A 20 -7.15 -6.47 5.74
CA ILE A 20 -7.02 -7.87 5.32
C ILE A 20 -5.99 -8.06 4.22
N ARG A 21 -5.58 -6.98 3.55
CA ARG A 21 -4.62 -7.01 2.45
C ARG A 21 -4.03 -5.63 2.19
N VAL A 22 -2.74 -5.58 1.87
CA VAL A 22 -2.06 -4.39 1.34
C VAL A 22 -1.35 -4.79 0.05
N ASP A 23 -1.62 -4.03 -1.01
CA ASP A 23 -0.99 -4.22 -2.32
C ASP A 23 -0.01 -3.09 -2.60
N LEU A 24 1.12 -3.43 -3.22
CA LEU A 24 2.07 -2.48 -3.79
C LEU A 24 2.23 -2.68 -5.30
N SER A 25 2.42 -1.58 -6.02
CA SER A 25 2.73 -1.58 -7.45
C SER A 25 3.96 -0.74 -7.72
N ILE A 26 4.72 -1.14 -8.74
CA ILE A 26 5.91 -0.44 -9.28
C ILE A 26 5.75 -0.12 -10.77
N ASP A 27 4.52 -0.19 -11.27
CA ASP A 27 4.15 -0.04 -12.69
C ASP A 27 2.81 0.69 -12.84
N ASP A 28 2.63 1.76 -12.06
CA ASP A 28 1.43 2.63 -12.09
C ASP A 28 0.09 1.89 -11.86
N GLY A 29 0.11 0.84 -11.06
CA GLY A 29 -1.07 0.06 -10.69
C GLY A 29 -1.51 -0.98 -11.73
N HIS A 30 -0.67 -1.28 -12.74
CA HIS A 30 -0.93 -2.35 -13.70
C HIS A 30 -0.79 -3.75 -13.08
N THR A 31 0.25 -3.96 -12.27
CA THR A 31 0.46 -5.19 -11.50
C THR A 31 0.65 -4.89 -10.02
N TRP A 32 0.33 -5.88 -9.18
CA TRP A 32 0.29 -5.72 -7.73
C TRP A 32 0.99 -6.88 -7.03
N TYR A 33 1.71 -6.55 -5.97
CA TYR A 33 2.39 -7.48 -5.08
C TYR A 33 1.79 -7.35 -3.69
N GLU A 34 1.36 -8.46 -3.10
CA GLU A 34 0.76 -8.48 -1.77
C GLU A 34 1.84 -8.42 -0.69
N ALA A 35 1.70 -7.48 0.25
CA ALA A 35 2.63 -7.31 1.37
C ALA A 35 2.31 -8.25 2.54
N ASN A 36 3.33 -8.58 3.32
CA ASN A 36 3.16 -9.28 4.58
C ASN A 36 2.64 -8.31 5.64
N LEU A 37 1.51 -8.65 6.27
CA LEU A 37 0.94 -7.86 7.36
C LEU A 37 1.58 -8.26 8.69
N GLU A 38 2.10 -7.28 9.41
CA GLU A 38 2.66 -7.43 10.76
C GLU A 38 1.57 -7.07 11.78
N GLN A 39 0.60 -7.97 11.96
CA GLN A 39 -0.48 -7.82 12.93
C GLN A 39 -0.85 -9.16 13.57
N GLU A 40 -1.26 -9.12 14.83
CA GLU A 40 -1.95 -10.25 15.44
C GLU A 40 -3.25 -10.53 14.69
N THR A 41 -3.49 -11.80 14.34
CA THR A 41 -4.71 -12.24 13.67
C THR A 41 -5.91 -11.83 14.52
N PRO A 42 -6.79 -10.93 14.03
CA PRO A 42 -8.00 -10.58 14.76
C PRO A 42 -8.83 -11.85 14.99
N THR A 43 -9.45 -11.99 16.16
CA THR A 43 -10.42 -13.06 16.37
C THR A 43 -11.46 -13.04 15.24
N LYS A 44 -11.78 -14.20 14.68
CA LYS A 44 -12.70 -14.29 13.53
C LYS A 44 -14.03 -13.62 13.88
N GLY A 45 -14.40 -12.60 13.10
CA GLY A 45 -15.61 -11.78 13.34
C GLY A 45 -15.41 -10.60 14.31
N SER A 46 -14.21 -10.35 14.79
CA SER A 46 -13.89 -9.16 15.59
C SER A 46 -14.04 -7.89 14.76
N THR A 47 -14.68 -6.89 15.36
CA THR A 47 -14.81 -5.52 14.85
C THR A 47 -14.04 -4.54 15.75
N HIS A 48 -13.06 -5.04 16.51
CA HIS A 48 -12.30 -4.27 17.49
C HIS A 48 -10.84 -4.06 17.07
N THR A 49 -10.58 -3.97 15.76
CA THR A 49 -9.25 -3.68 15.23
C THR A 49 -9.04 -2.17 15.12
N TYR A 50 -8.69 -1.54 16.25
CA TYR A 50 -8.51 -0.08 16.30
C TYR A 50 -7.08 0.38 16.04
N SER A 51 -6.10 -0.49 16.23
CA SER A 51 -4.70 -0.22 15.87
C SER A 51 -4.51 -0.25 14.36
N TRP A 52 -3.48 0.44 13.89
CA TRP A 52 -3.00 0.23 12.53
C TRP A 52 -2.47 -1.20 12.34
N THR A 53 -2.30 -1.57 11.08
CA THR A 53 -1.61 -2.77 10.61
C THR A 53 -0.32 -2.32 9.96
N LEU A 54 0.83 -2.70 10.51
CA LEU A 54 2.10 -2.50 9.83
C LEU A 54 2.25 -3.54 8.72
N TRP A 55 3.01 -3.23 7.68
CA TRP A 55 3.27 -4.15 6.59
C TRP A 55 4.68 -3.99 6.05
N ARG A 56 5.19 -5.08 5.47
CA ARG A 56 6.50 -5.12 4.78
C ARG A 56 6.46 -6.00 3.54
N ILE A 57 7.27 -5.65 2.54
CA ILE A 57 7.44 -6.43 1.32
C ILE A 57 8.82 -6.22 0.70
N ASP A 58 9.36 -7.27 0.10
CA ASP A 58 10.50 -7.20 -0.81
C ASP A 58 9.97 -7.14 -2.24
N LEU A 59 9.93 -5.94 -2.81
CA LEU A 59 9.44 -5.74 -4.18
C LEU A 59 10.49 -6.22 -5.19
N PRO A 60 10.15 -7.18 -6.06
CA PRO A 60 11.11 -7.70 -7.03
C PRO A 60 11.32 -6.68 -8.16
N LEU A 61 12.57 -6.29 -8.39
CA LEU A 61 12.93 -5.49 -9.55
C LEU A 61 13.20 -6.38 -10.77
N LYS A 62 12.68 -5.97 -11.93
CA LYS A 62 13.03 -6.57 -13.24
C LYS A 62 14.36 -6.00 -13.70
N ASN A 63 15.13 -6.77 -14.47
CA ASN A 63 16.44 -6.33 -14.97
C ASN A 63 16.37 -5.02 -15.77
N GLU A 64 15.29 -4.80 -16.50
CA GLU A 64 15.01 -3.58 -17.27
C GLU A 64 14.90 -2.33 -16.40
N GLN A 65 14.63 -2.49 -15.10
CA GLN A 65 14.46 -1.40 -14.14
C GLN A 65 15.77 -1.05 -13.39
N LEU A 66 16.86 -1.78 -13.62
CA LEU A 66 18.10 -1.72 -12.82
C LEU A 66 19.20 -0.83 -13.42
N PHE A 67 18.85 0.23 -14.15
CA PHE A 67 19.85 1.18 -14.65
C PHE A 67 19.96 2.39 -13.73
N GLN A 68 21.19 2.88 -13.57
CA GLN A 68 21.49 4.05 -12.77
C GLN A 68 20.71 5.28 -13.29
N GLY A 69 20.05 5.98 -12.38
CA GLY A 69 19.19 7.12 -12.69
C GLY A 69 17.75 6.77 -13.04
N ASN A 70 17.39 5.48 -13.12
CA ASN A 70 15.99 5.08 -13.31
C ASN A 70 15.11 5.61 -12.18
N GLN A 71 13.91 6.08 -12.52
CA GLN A 71 12.91 6.52 -11.55
C GLN A 71 11.79 5.48 -11.48
N ILE A 72 11.46 5.06 -10.26
CA ILE A 72 10.39 4.10 -10.00
C ILE A 72 9.38 4.74 -9.07
N GLN A 73 8.10 4.67 -9.42
CA GLN A 73 7.02 5.09 -8.55
C GLN A 73 6.43 3.87 -7.86
N ILE A 74 6.47 3.87 -6.53
CA ILE A 74 5.86 2.87 -5.68
C ILE A 74 4.48 3.38 -5.28
N ILE A 75 3.44 2.57 -5.53
CA ILE A 75 2.05 2.87 -5.17
C ILE A 75 1.60 1.85 -4.13
N CYS A 76 0.86 2.27 -3.10
CA CYS A 76 0.24 1.34 -2.16
C CYS A 76 -1.28 1.56 -2.02
N ARG A 77 -2.00 0.46 -1.75
CA ARG A 77 -3.42 0.46 -1.39
C ARG A 77 -3.75 -0.66 -0.41
N ALA A 78 -4.77 -0.45 0.42
CA ALA A 78 -5.25 -1.44 1.38
C ALA A 78 -6.70 -1.87 1.10
N PHE A 79 -7.06 -3.02 1.67
CA PHE A 79 -8.43 -3.54 1.72
C PHE A 79 -8.78 -3.86 3.17
N ASP A 80 -9.98 -3.47 3.60
CA ASP A 80 -10.49 -3.80 4.92
C ASP A 80 -11.38 -5.06 4.92
N SER A 81 -11.79 -5.50 6.11
CA SER A 81 -12.64 -6.70 6.30
C SER A 81 -14.04 -6.59 5.68
N SER A 82 -14.45 -5.40 5.25
CA SER A 82 -15.69 -5.16 4.48
C SER A 82 -15.41 -4.95 2.99
N TYR A 83 -14.19 -5.23 2.54
CA TYR A 83 -13.72 -5.04 1.17
C TYR A 83 -13.79 -3.60 0.66
N ASN A 84 -13.83 -2.61 1.56
CA ASN A 84 -13.60 -1.23 1.14
C ASN A 84 -12.16 -1.09 0.67
N THR A 85 -11.96 -0.26 -0.36
CA THR A 85 -10.63 0.09 -0.85
C THR A 85 -10.52 1.60 -1.06
N GLN A 86 -9.36 2.03 -1.52
CA GLN A 86 -8.97 3.43 -1.68
C GLN A 86 -9.18 3.91 -3.13
N PRO A 87 -9.59 5.17 -3.35
CA PRO A 87 -9.66 5.76 -4.67
C PRO A 87 -8.27 5.87 -5.31
N SER A 88 -8.23 5.76 -6.64
CA SER A 88 -6.95 5.67 -7.35
C SER A 88 -6.22 7.00 -7.40
N LYS A 89 -6.97 8.10 -7.44
CA LYS A 89 -6.48 9.46 -7.69
C LYS A 89 -7.05 10.44 -6.67
N SER A 90 -6.22 11.39 -6.26
CA SER A 90 -6.61 12.41 -5.27
C SER A 90 -7.63 13.40 -5.84
N GLU A 91 -7.59 13.61 -7.14
CA GLU A 91 -8.46 14.48 -7.93
C GLU A 91 -9.92 14.02 -7.88
N GLU A 92 -10.15 12.71 -7.74
CA GLU A 92 -11.49 12.11 -7.64
C GLU A 92 -12.20 12.42 -6.31
N ILE A 93 -11.43 12.73 -5.27
CA ILE A 93 -11.92 12.96 -3.90
C ILE A 93 -11.55 14.34 -3.35
N TRP A 94 -11.15 15.24 -4.24
CA TRP A 94 -10.74 16.59 -3.85
C TRP A 94 -11.89 17.31 -3.17
N ASN A 95 -11.56 18.05 -2.11
CA ASN A 95 -12.47 19.00 -1.48
C ASN A 95 -11.68 20.20 -0.98
N PHE A 96 -12.36 21.35 -0.89
CA PHE A 96 -11.76 22.62 -0.51
C PHE A 96 -11.02 22.58 0.85
N ARG A 97 -11.45 21.73 1.78
CA ARG A 97 -10.84 21.60 3.11
C ARG A 97 -9.64 20.66 3.15
N GLY A 98 -9.37 19.91 2.07
CA GLY A 98 -8.28 18.93 2.02
C GLY A 98 -8.46 17.73 2.97
N LEU A 99 -9.70 17.42 3.37
CA LEU A 99 -9.98 16.34 4.32
C LEU A 99 -10.22 15.00 3.61
N LEU A 100 -10.10 13.90 4.35
CA LEU A 100 -10.42 12.54 3.88
C LEU A 100 -9.65 12.15 2.61
N ASN A 101 -8.44 12.65 2.42
CA ASN A 101 -7.58 12.16 1.35
C ASN A 101 -7.03 10.78 1.71
N ASN A 102 -7.71 9.75 1.22
CA ASN A 102 -7.31 8.35 1.34
C ASN A 102 -6.97 7.74 -0.03
N SER A 103 -6.64 8.54 -1.03
CA SER A 103 -6.21 8.03 -2.34
C SER A 103 -4.91 7.22 -2.23
N TRP A 104 -4.59 6.41 -3.25
CA TRP A 104 -3.36 5.62 -3.27
C TRP A 104 -2.13 6.51 -3.08
N HIS A 105 -1.34 6.22 -2.05
CA HIS A 105 -0.11 6.95 -1.79
C HIS A 105 0.96 6.55 -2.81
N ARG A 106 1.75 7.52 -3.27
CA ARG A 106 2.76 7.36 -4.32
C ARG A 106 4.10 7.91 -3.86
N VAL A 107 5.15 7.11 -3.98
CA VAL A 107 6.52 7.48 -3.61
C VAL A 107 7.42 7.29 -4.81
N ASN A 108 8.07 8.36 -5.27
CA ASN A 108 9.06 8.29 -6.33
C ASN A 108 10.44 8.02 -5.72
N ILE A 109 11.12 6.99 -6.20
CA ILE A 109 12.50 6.68 -5.84
C ILE A 109 13.39 6.74 -7.08
N ARG A 110 14.69 6.94 -6.86
CA ARG A 110 15.71 6.90 -7.90
C ARG A 110 16.68 5.76 -7.60
N ILE A 111 17.04 4.99 -8.62
CA ILE A 111 18.09 3.96 -8.53
C ILE A 111 19.44 4.64 -8.70
N ASP A 112 20.34 4.41 -7.75
CA ASP A 112 21.71 4.95 -7.73
C ASP A 112 22.74 4.00 -8.34
#